data_AF-A0A8T4WBS3-F1
#
_entry.id   AF-A0A8T4WBS3-F1
#
_cell.length_a   1.000
_cell.length_b   1.000
_cell.length_c   1.000
_cell.angle_alpha   90.00
_cell.angle_beta   90.00
_cell.angle_gamma   90.00
#
_symmetry.space_group_name_H-M   'P 1'
#
loop_
_entity.id
_entity.type
_entity.pdbx_description
1 polymer ?
#
loop_
_entity_poly.entity_id
_entity_poly.type
_entity_poly.pdbx_seq_one_letter_code
_entity_poly.pdbx_strand_id
1 'polypeptide(L)'
;MAEDEEKEMFASGHRMCAGCGEGTAMRAILNEAGPNTIATVATGCLEVTTTAFPQTAWEIPLIHAAFENAASVASGIEVALKQMDKKGETNIISFAGDGGTFDIGFQALSGMFERKHNVTHICLDNEAYMNTGIQRCSSTPYGASTTT
;
A
#
# COMPACT_ATOMS: atom_id res chain seq x y z
N MET A 1 13.15 -14.10 29.89
CA MET A 1 13.47 -14.67 28.57
C MET A 1 12.52 -14.07 27.56
N ALA A 2 12.69 -12.78 27.25
CA ALA A 2 12.17 -12.19 26.02
C ALA A 2 13.43 -11.87 25.23
N GLU A 3 13.91 -12.88 24.52
CA GLU A 3 14.96 -12.73 23.51
C GLU A 3 14.42 -11.80 22.42
N ASP A 4 15.27 -10.93 21.87
CA ASP A 4 14.96 -9.90 20.87
C ASP A 4 13.81 -10.30 19.93
N GLU A 5 12.60 -9.78 20.16
CA GLU A 5 11.55 -9.80 19.13
C GLU A 5 12.05 -8.91 17.99
N GLU A 6 12.35 -9.50 16.83
CA GLU A 6 12.64 -8.74 15.60
C GLU A 6 11.53 -7.69 15.42
N LYS A 7 11.92 -6.41 15.46
CA LYS A 7 10.96 -5.31 15.35
C LYS A 7 10.18 -5.47 14.04
N GLU A 8 8.87 -5.66 14.13
CA GLU A 8 8.02 -5.77 12.95
C GLU A 8 7.83 -4.41 12.29
N MET A 9 7.87 -4.37 10.96
CA MET A 9 7.62 -3.13 10.20
C MET A 9 6.12 -2.84 10.05
N PHE A 10 5.28 -3.82 10.38
CA PHE A 10 3.83 -3.74 10.45
C PHE A 10 3.35 -4.26 11.82
N ALA A 11 3.06 -3.33 12.73
CA ALA A 11 2.72 -3.64 14.11
C ALA A 11 1.30 -4.20 14.27
N SER A 12 1.10 -4.97 15.34
CA SER A 12 -0.24 -5.31 15.81
C SER A 12 -1.03 -4.07 16.26
N GLY A 13 -2.36 -4.12 16.20
CA GLY A 13 -3.21 -3.01 16.66
C GLY A 13 -3.89 -2.20 15.55
N HIS A 14 -4.38 -2.88 14.50
CA HIS A 14 -5.16 -2.31 13.41
C HIS A 14 -6.62 -2.81 13.41
N ARG A 15 -7.50 -2.14 12.66
CA ARG A 15 -8.95 -2.41 12.61
C ARG A 15 -9.38 -3.28 11.42
N MET A 16 -8.45 -4.02 10.84
CA MET A 16 -8.75 -4.99 9.79
C MET A 16 -9.71 -6.09 10.31
N CYS A 17 -10.44 -6.70 9.39
CA CYS A 17 -11.29 -7.86 9.71
C CYS A 17 -10.46 -9.00 10.33
N ALA A 18 -11.10 -9.81 11.18
CA ALA A 18 -10.46 -11.01 11.71
C ALA A 18 -10.11 -11.97 10.55
N GLY A 19 -8.82 -12.30 10.41
CA GLY A 19 -8.32 -13.12 9.29
C GLY A 19 -8.16 -12.36 7.97
N CYS A 20 -8.09 -11.03 7.98
CA CYS A 20 -7.85 -10.23 6.78
C CYS A 20 -6.54 -10.63 6.08
N GLY A 21 -6.64 -11.08 4.83
CA GLY A 21 -5.49 -11.50 4.02
C GLY A 21 -4.50 -10.35 3.73
N GLU A 22 -5.00 -9.12 3.57
CA GLU A 22 -4.14 -7.94 3.40
C GLU A 22 -3.19 -7.75 4.57
N GLY A 23 -3.67 -7.92 5.81
CA GLY A 23 -2.84 -7.76 7.01
C GLY A 23 -1.70 -8.78 7.07
N THR A 24 -1.98 -10.04 6.72
CA THR A 24 -0.95 -11.08 6.63
C THR A 24 0.06 -10.78 5.53
N ALA A 25 -0.41 -10.36 4.35
CA ALA A 25 0.46 -10.00 3.24
C ALA A 25 1.37 -8.80 3.60
N MET A 26 0.80 -7.75 4.20
CA MET A 26 1.53 -6.56 4.62
C MET A 26 2.64 -6.87 5.62
N ARG A 27 2.36 -7.72 6.61
CA ARG A 27 3.37 -8.15 7.58
C ARG A 27 4.55 -8.84 6.91
N ALA A 28 4.28 -9.77 5.97
CA ALA A 28 5.34 -10.44 5.21
C ALA A 28 6.13 -9.46 4.33
N ILE A 29 5.43 -8.61 3.58
CA ILE A 29 6.05 -7.63 2.66
C ILE A 29 6.94 -6.65 3.42
N LEU A 30 6.43 -6.03 4.48
CA LEU A 30 7.16 -4.97 5.17
C LEU A 30 8.31 -5.50 6.02
N ASN A 31 8.18 -6.70 6.60
CA ASN A 31 9.29 -7.32 7.32
C ASN A 31 10.45 -7.68 6.36
N GLU A 32 10.15 -8.12 5.14
CA GLU A 32 11.18 -8.34 4.11
C GLU A 32 11.76 -7.03 3.58
N ALA A 33 10.93 -6.00 3.37
CA ALA A 33 11.39 -4.69 2.92
C ALA A 33 12.31 -4.01 3.96
N GLY A 34 12.09 -4.29 5.24
CA GLY A 34 12.92 -3.82 6.34
C GLY A 34 12.75 -2.33 6.65
N PRO A 35 13.53 -1.82 7.63
CA PRO A 35 13.33 -0.49 8.21
C PRO A 35 13.69 0.68 7.29
N ASN A 36 14.45 0.43 6.22
CA ASN A 36 14.83 1.46 5.27
C ASN A 36 13.85 1.51 4.09
N THR A 37 12.58 1.74 4.41
CA THR A 37 11.46 1.71 3.47
C THR A 37 10.57 2.93 3.68
N ILE A 38 10.13 3.55 2.60
CA ILE A 38 9.06 4.56 2.59
C ILE A 38 7.89 4.01 1.79
N ALA A 39 6.71 4.06 2.37
CA ALA A 39 5.48 3.60 1.73
C ALA A 39 4.59 4.77 1.30
N THR A 40 3.94 4.62 0.15
CA THR A 40 2.72 5.35 -0.18
C THR A 40 1.55 4.40 -0.18
N VAL A 41 0.38 4.86 0.25
CA VAL A 41 -0.84 4.02 0.24
C VAL A 41 -2.01 4.80 -0.35
N ALA A 42 -2.67 4.21 -1.34
CA ALA A 42 -3.94 4.73 -1.86
C ALA A 42 -5.05 4.53 -0.82
N THR A 43 -6.02 5.45 -0.76
CA THR A 43 -7.22 5.26 0.07
C THR A 43 -7.89 3.92 -0.21
N GLY A 44 -8.17 3.13 0.82
CA GLY A 44 -8.71 1.78 0.69
C GLY A 44 -8.70 1.04 2.03
N CYS A 45 -8.99 -0.27 2.01
CA CYS A 45 -9.03 -1.09 3.23
C CYS A 45 -7.73 -0.99 4.02
N LEU A 46 -6.59 -1.21 3.35
CA LEU A 46 -5.28 -1.12 3.96
C LEU A 46 -5.10 0.20 4.72
N GLU A 47 -5.34 1.34 4.08
CA GLU A 47 -5.18 2.66 4.71
C GLU A 47 -6.15 2.83 5.89
N VAL A 48 -7.47 2.82 5.62
CA VAL A 48 -8.51 3.15 6.61
C VAL A 48 -8.42 2.28 7.87
N THR A 49 -8.01 1.02 7.71
CA THR A 49 -7.93 0.08 8.85
C THR A 49 -6.62 0.17 9.63
N THR A 50 -5.55 0.75 9.08
CA THR A 50 -4.21 0.76 9.70
C THR A 50 -3.76 2.11 10.20
N THR A 51 -4.41 3.21 9.78
CA THR A 51 -4.03 4.60 10.11
C THR A 51 -5.12 5.35 10.89
N ALA A 52 -6.05 4.62 11.52
CA ALA A 52 -7.17 5.22 12.24
C ALA A 52 -6.67 6.15 13.37
N PHE A 53 -6.91 7.45 13.23
CA PHE A 53 -6.43 8.46 14.16
C PHE A 53 -6.79 8.14 15.63
N PRO A 54 -5.86 8.28 16.60
CA PRO A 54 -4.47 8.76 16.46
C PRO A 54 -3.44 7.64 16.24
N GLN A 55 -3.87 6.45 15.84
CA GLN A 55 -3.06 5.23 15.80
C GLN A 55 -2.51 4.95 14.40
N THR A 56 -1.36 4.30 14.32
CA THR A 56 -0.80 3.73 13.09
C THR A 56 -0.23 2.35 13.37
N ALA A 57 -0.44 1.41 12.46
CA ALA A 57 0.22 0.10 12.47
C ALA A 57 1.53 0.09 11.66
N TRP A 58 1.91 1.22 11.06
CA TRP A 58 3.11 1.32 10.22
C TRP A 58 4.30 1.79 11.07
N GLU A 59 5.34 0.95 11.12
CA GLU A 59 6.60 1.25 11.82
C GLU A 59 7.67 1.84 10.88
N ILE A 60 7.26 2.18 9.66
CA ILE A 60 8.03 2.88 8.63
C ILE A 60 7.33 4.18 8.23
N PRO A 61 8.04 5.16 7.63
CA PRO A 61 7.39 6.33 7.06
C PRO A 61 6.32 5.95 6.02
N LEU A 62 5.10 6.42 6.26
CA LEU A 62 3.94 6.25 5.39
C LEU A 62 3.43 7.61 4.93
N ILE A 63 3.13 7.74 3.65
CA ILE A 63 2.35 8.84 3.10
C ILE A 63 1.02 8.30 2.58
N HIS A 64 -0.07 8.74 3.21
CA HIS A 64 -1.40 8.58 2.64
C HIS A 64 -1.52 9.44 1.39
N ALA A 65 -1.95 8.81 0.30
CA ALA A 65 -2.21 9.44 -0.98
C ALA A 65 -3.71 9.42 -1.28
N ALA A 66 -4.16 10.32 -2.16
CA ALA A 66 -5.53 10.22 -2.66
C ALA A 66 -5.68 8.90 -3.44
N PHE A 67 -6.93 8.45 -3.59
CA PHE A 67 -7.22 7.12 -4.11
C PHE A 67 -6.58 6.87 -5.50
N GLU A 68 -6.53 7.91 -6.33
CA GLU A 68 -6.08 7.86 -7.70
C GLU A 68 -4.57 8.05 -7.91
N ASN A 69 -3.78 8.43 -6.88
CA ASN A 69 -2.46 9.00 -7.12
C ASN A 69 -1.29 8.43 -6.29
N ALA A 70 -1.45 7.32 -5.57
CA ALA A 70 -0.37 6.72 -4.77
C ALA A 70 0.94 6.47 -5.54
N ALA A 71 0.85 6.03 -6.81
CA ALA A 71 2.02 5.82 -7.68
C ALA A 71 2.69 7.14 -8.11
N SER A 72 1.92 8.20 -8.33
CA SER A 72 2.46 9.53 -8.64
C SER A 72 3.16 10.14 -7.42
N VAL A 73 2.61 9.95 -6.21
CA VAL A 73 3.27 10.37 -4.97
C VAL A 73 4.58 9.61 -4.77
N ALA A 74 4.60 8.30 -5.01
CA ALA A 74 5.82 7.49 -4.92
C ALA A 74 6.90 7.94 -5.93
N SER A 75 6.49 8.29 -7.16
CA SER A 75 7.37 8.90 -8.15
C SER A 75 8.02 10.18 -7.63
N GLY A 76 7.26 11.03 -6.94
CA GLY A 76 7.76 12.26 -6.33
C GLY A 76 8.78 12.01 -5.21
N ILE A 77 8.55 10.99 -4.38
CA ILE A 77 9.50 10.57 -3.33
C ILE A 77 10.82 10.10 -3.95
N GLU A 78 10.77 9.28 -5.01
CA GLU A 78 11.98 8.79 -5.70
C GLU A 78 12.81 9.95 -6.25
N VAL A 79 12.15 10.90 -6.92
CA VAL A 79 12.83 12.09 -7.46
C VAL A 79 13.41 12.94 -6.34
N ALA A 80 12.68 13.13 -5.24
CA ALA A 80 13.16 13.90 -4.09
C ALA A 80 14.42 13.26 -3.46
N LEU A 81 14.39 11.95 -3.19
CA LEU A 81 15.55 11.23 -2.64
C LEU A 81 16.75 11.27 -3.58
N LYS A 82 16.52 11.20 -4.90
CA LYS A 82 17.56 11.36 -5.91
C LYS A 82 18.18 12.76 -5.89
N GLN A 83 17.39 13.82 -5.68
CA GLN A 83 17.91 15.20 -5.56
C GLN A 83 18.65 15.44 -4.24
N MET A 84 18.40 14.61 -3.23
CA MET A 84 19.09 14.65 -1.94
C MET A 84 20.33 13.73 -1.89
N ASP A 85 20.79 13.21 -3.03
CA ASP A 85 21.89 12.25 -3.14
C ASP A 85 21.70 10.93 -2.34
N LYS A 86 20.46 10.54 -2.04
CA LYS A 86 20.11 9.29 -1.31
C LYS A 86 19.54 8.20 -2.24
N LYS A 87 19.90 8.25 -3.51
CA LYS A 87 19.32 7.37 -4.53
C LYS A 87 19.71 5.90 -4.25
N GLY A 88 18.70 5.04 -4.15
CA GLY A 88 18.90 3.59 -4.00
C GLY A 88 19.26 3.17 -2.58
N GLU A 89 19.28 4.09 -1.63
CA GLU A 89 19.48 3.76 -0.21
C GLU A 89 18.18 3.26 0.41
N THR A 90 17.03 3.79 0.01
CA THR A 90 15.72 3.53 0.62
C THR A 90 14.78 2.83 -0.36
N ASN A 91 14.09 1.79 0.10
CA ASN A 91 13.01 1.13 -0.63
C ASN A 91 11.81 2.07 -0.74
N ILE A 92 11.21 2.19 -1.92
CA ILE A 92 9.99 2.96 -2.13
C ILE A 92 8.91 1.99 -2.59
N ILE A 93 7.86 1.86 -1.79
CA ILE A 93 6.76 0.93 -2.07
C ILE A 93 5.45 1.71 -2.19
N SER A 94 4.77 1.55 -3.32
CA SER A 94 3.44 2.08 -3.53
C SER A 94 2.41 0.97 -3.38
N PHE A 95 1.55 1.08 -2.36
CA PHE A 95 0.45 0.16 -2.10
C PHE A 95 -0.86 0.72 -2.65
N ALA A 96 -1.63 -0.14 -3.30
CA ALA A 96 -3.01 0.12 -3.68
C ALA A 96 -3.81 -1.17 -3.62
N GLY A 97 -5.13 -1.07 -3.39
CA GLY A 97 -6.04 -2.17 -3.71
C GLY A 97 -6.15 -2.35 -5.23
N ASP A 98 -6.81 -3.42 -5.63
CA ASP A 98 -7.34 -3.64 -6.99
C ASP A 98 -8.00 -2.40 -7.62
N GLY A 99 -8.90 -1.73 -6.90
CA GLY A 99 -9.56 -0.52 -7.38
C GLY A 99 -8.59 0.66 -7.63
N GLY A 100 -7.57 0.79 -6.80
CA GLY A 100 -6.51 1.78 -6.99
C GLY A 100 -5.49 1.39 -8.07
N THR A 101 -5.47 0.13 -8.48
CA THR A 101 -4.50 -0.41 -9.44
C THR A 101 -5.10 -0.53 -10.84
N PHE A 102 -6.22 -1.23 -10.96
CA PHE A 102 -6.85 -1.60 -12.22
C PHE A 102 -7.89 -0.58 -12.71
N ASP A 103 -8.42 0.25 -11.80
CA ASP A 103 -9.41 1.28 -12.13
C ASP A 103 -8.81 2.69 -12.02
N ILE A 104 -9.09 3.41 -10.92
CA ILE A 104 -8.92 4.86 -10.85
C ILE A 104 -7.44 5.29 -10.85
N GLY A 105 -6.55 4.49 -10.28
CA GLY A 105 -5.12 4.81 -10.21
C GLY A 105 -4.28 4.25 -11.37
N PHE A 106 -4.88 3.54 -12.33
CA PHE A 106 -4.15 2.93 -13.44
C PHE A 106 -3.34 3.95 -14.26
N GLN A 107 -3.87 5.16 -14.47
CA GLN A 107 -3.15 6.23 -15.17
C GLN A 107 -1.88 6.67 -14.42
N ALA A 108 -1.96 6.81 -13.09
CA ALA A 108 -0.81 7.18 -12.27
C ALA A 108 0.26 6.07 -12.26
N LEU A 109 -0.19 4.82 -12.14
CA LEU A 109 0.66 3.63 -12.22
C LEU A 109 1.39 3.53 -13.57
N SER A 110 0.64 3.62 -14.66
CA SER A 110 1.19 3.60 -16.02
C SER A 110 2.24 4.70 -16.20
N GLY A 111 1.94 5.93 -15.76
CA GLY A 111 2.90 7.03 -15.84
C GLY A 111 4.18 6.79 -15.03
N MET A 112 4.08 6.19 -13.83
CA MET A 112 5.24 5.87 -13.00
C MET A 112 6.17 4.87 -13.69
N PHE A 113 5.61 3.80 -14.26
CA PHE A 113 6.39 2.78 -14.96
C PHE A 113 6.96 3.27 -16.29
N GLU A 114 6.21 4.07 -17.06
CA GLU A 114 6.70 4.68 -18.30
C GLU A 114 7.94 5.55 -18.06
N ARG A 115 7.97 6.27 -16.93
CA ARG A 115 9.13 7.08 -16.51
C ARG A 115 10.25 6.27 -15.86
N LYS A 116 10.08 4.96 -15.69
CA LYS A 116 11.07 4.03 -15.11
C LYS A 116 11.53 4.43 -13.71
N HIS A 117 10.61 4.92 -12.87
CA HIS A 117 10.93 5.18 -11.47
C HIS A 117 11.32 3.88 -10.76
N ASN A 118 12.33 3.95 -9.88
CA ASN A 118 12.75 2.82 -9.06
C ASN A 118 11.81 2.67 -7.84
N VAL A 119 10.60 2.20 -8.11
CA VAL A 119 9.52 2.04 -7.13
C VAL A 119 8.90 0.66 -7.30
N THR A 120 8.70 -0.05 -6.20
CA THR A 120 7.90 -1.29 -6.20
C THR A 120 6.43 -0.90 -6.03
N HIS A 121 5.57 -1.34 -6.96
CA HIS A 121 4.13 -1.20 -6.79
C HIS A 121 3.51 -2.54 -6.40
N ILE A 122 2.64 -2.53 -5.40
CA ILE A 122 1.97 -3.72 -4.88
C ILE A 122 0.46 -3.49 -4.92
N CYS A 123 -0.20 -4.32 -5.72
CA CYS A 123 -1.65 -4.43 -5.75
C CYS A 123 -2.09 -5.49 -4.73
N LEU A 124 -2.84 -5.07 -3.72
CA LEU A 124 -3.57 -5.97 -2.83
C LEU A 124 -4.93 -6.28 -3.45
N ASP A 125 -4.95 -7.31 -4.30
CA ASP A 125 -6.17 -7.70 -5.01
C ASP A 125 -7.08 -8.54 -4.12
N ASN A 126 -8.16 -7.94 -3.65
CA ASN A 126 -9.23 -8.60 -2.91
C ASN A 126 -10.53 -8.66 -3.73
N GLU A 127 -10.45 -8.36 -5.05
CA GLU A 127 -11.50 -8.53 -6.05
C GLU A 127 -12.79 -7.69 -5.88
N ALA A 128 -12.78 -6.66 -5.04
CA ALA A 128 -13.86 -5.68 -4.93
C ALA A 128 -13.38 -4.38 -4.26
N TYR A 129 -14.13 -3.29 -4.40
CA TYR A 129 -13.96 -2.14 -3.52
C TYR A 129 -14.47 -2.46 -2.10
N MET A 130 -13.65 -3.17 -1.33
CA MET A 130 -14.04 -3.71 -0.02
C MET A 130 -14.40 -2.60 0.99
N ASN A 131 -13.58 -1.57 1.09
CA ASN A 131 -13.74 -0.50 2.10
C ASN A 131 -15.07 0.25 1.97
N THR A 132 -15.55 0.44 0.75
CA THR A 132 -16.78 1.19 0.48
C THR A 132 -18.04 0.32 0.57
N GLY A 133 -17.90 -0.98 0.83
CA GLY A 133 -19.03 -1.91 0.92
C GLY A 133 -19.13 -2.87 -0.26
N ILE A 134 -18.02 -3.46 -0.69
CA ILE A 134 -17.98 -4.58 -1.66
C ILE A 134 -18.64 -4.22 -3.00
N GLN A 135 -18.28 -3.08 -3.56
CA GLN A 135 -18.68 -2.71 -4.93
C GLN A 135 -17.81 -3.41 -5.97
N ARG A 136 -18.38 -3.64 -7.15
CA ARG A 136 -17.67 -4.23 -8.29
C ARG A 136 -16.53 -3.33 -8.75
N CYS A 137 -15.38 -3.92 -9.03
CA CYS A 137 -14.21 -3.28 -9.65
C CYS A 137 -13.77 -4.08 -10.90
N SER A 138 -12.69 -3.65 -11.57
CA SER A 138 -12.19 -4.37 -12.75
C SER A 138 -11.57 -5.74 -12.49
N SER A 139 -11.10 -6.06 -11.26
CA SER A 139 -10.62 -7.41 -10.94
C SER A 139 -11.73 -8.36 -10.46
N THR A 140 -12.93 -7.85 -10.16
CA THR A 140 -14.07 -8.69 -9.72
C THR A 140 -14.36 -9.81 -10.73
N PRO A 141 -14.31 -11.09 -10.33
CA PRO A 141 -14.57 -12.22 -11.21
C PRO A 141 -15.96 -12.20 -11.83
N TYR A 142 -16.06 -12.80 -13.02
CA TYR A 142 -17.35 -12.99 -13.68
C TYR A 142 -18.31 -13.82 -12.80
N GLY A 143 -19.53 -13.31 -12.60
CA GLY A 143 -20.56 -13.98 -11.81
C GLY A 143 -20.42 -13.81 -10.30
N ALA A 144 -19.42 -13.06 -9.81
CA ALA A 144 -19.33 -12.69 -8.40
C ALA A 144 -20.50 -11.75 -8.00
N SER A 145 -20.96 -11.86 -6.76
CA SER A 145 -22.01 -11.01 -6.21
C SER A 145 -21.38 -9.83 -5.45
N THR A 146 -21.71 -8.62 -5.88
CA THR A 146 -21.28 -7.34 -5.28
C THR A 146 -22.50 -6.49 -4.96
N THR A 147 -22.31 -5.35 -4.29
CA THR A 147 -23.40 -4.41 -3.99
C THR A 147 -23.87 -3.59 -5.20
N THR A 148 -23.12 -3.64 -6.30
CA THR A 148 -23.37 -2.99 -7.60
C THR A 148 -23.30 -3.99 -8.73
#